data_AF-A0ABD0QNU3-F1
#
_entry.id   AF-A0ABD0QNU3-F1
#
_cell.length_a   1.000
_cell.length_b   1.000
_cell.length_c   1.000
_cell.angle_alpha   90.00
_cell.angle_beta   90.00
_cell.angle_gamma   90.00
#
_symmetry.space_group_name_H-M   'P 1'
#
loop_
_entity.id
_entity.type
_entity.pdbx_description
1 polymer ?
#
loop_
_entity_poly.entity_id
_entity_poly.type
_entity_poly.pdbx_seq_one_letter_code
_entity_poly.pdbx_strand_id
1 'polypeptide(L)' 'MFGAMGCSWNEGRFDDYKKQLSAKKKNLNAWELVELIGMGHFTKGINPQTLSMGISEVYQELVMDVIKQ' A
#
# COMPACT_ATOMS: atom_id res chain seq x y z
N MET A 1 -22.13 12.71 10.66
CA MET A 1 -21.56 13.32 9.45
C MET A 1 -20.09 12.92 9.35
N PHE A 2 -19.79 11.67 8.98
CA PHE A 2 -18.42 11.17 8.75
C PHE A 2 -18.21 10.89 7.25
N GLY A 3 -18.70 11.78 6.39
CA GLY A 3 -18.46 11.71 4.96
C GLY A 3 -17.11 12.35 4.64
N ALA A 4 -16.16 11.53 4.19
CA ALA A 4 -15.06 11.93 3.31
C ALA A 4 -14.21 13.15 3.74
N MET A 5 -13.72 13.21 4.98
CA MET A 5 -12.65 14.14 5.35
C MET A 5 -11.28 13.54 5.00
N GLY A 6 -10.77 13.88 3.80
CA GLY A 6 -9.33 14.03 3.53
C GLY A 6 -8.42 12.79 3.48
N CYS A 7 -8.93 11.58 3.75
CA CYS A 7 -8.19 10.33 3.56
C CYS A 7 -8.20 9.96 2.08
N SER A 8 -7.10 10.17 1.35
CA SER A 8 -7.08 9.86 -0.10
C SER A 8 -5.76 9.23 -0.54
N TRP A 9 -5.90 8.20 -1.36
CA TRP A 9 -4.81 7.63 -2.14
C TRP A 9 -4.39 8.60 -3.24
N ASN A 10 -3.11 8.93 -3.30
CA ASN A 10 -2.54 9.76 -4.35
C ASN A 10 -2.19 8.89 -5.57
N GLU A 11 -3.19 8.65 -6.41
CA GLU A 11 -3.08 7.81 -7.61
C GLU A 11 -2.03 8.35 -8.60
N GLY A 12 -2.01 9.67 -8.85
CA GLY A 12 -1.05 10.27 -9.77
C GLY A 12 0.40 10.05 -9.34
N ARG A 13 0.71 10.18 -8.04
CA ARG A 13 2.04 9.90 -7.51
C ARG A 13 2.41 8.42 -7.63
N PHE A 14 1.45 7.53 -7.40
CA PHE A 14 1.66 6.10 -7.56
C PHE A 14 1.88 5.69 -9.03
N ASP A 15 1.16 6.30 -9.96
CA ASP A 15 1.35 6.11 -11.40
C ASP A 15 2.73 6.54 -11.86
N ASP A 16 3.20 7.70 -11.40
CA ASP A 16 4.56 8.16 -11.71
C ASP A 16 5.63 7.26 -11.11
N TYR A 17 5.40 6.71 -9.92
CA TYR A 17 6.26 5.70 -9.33
C TYR A 17 6.30 4.42 -10.18
N LYS A 18 5.15 3.91 -10.64
CA LYS A 18 5.08 2.73 -11.53
C LYS A 18 5.85 2.96 -12.84
N LYS A 19 5.73 4.15 -13.45
CA LYS A 19 6.51 4.51 -14.66
C LYS A 19 8.02 4.47 -14.39
N GLN A 20 8.46 5.02 -13.26
CA GLN A 20 9.89 4.98 -12.87
C GLN A 20 10.38 3.55 -12.62
N LEU A 21 9.55 2.71 -11.99
CA LEU A 21 9.86 1.31 -11.74
C LEU A 21 10.03 0.53 -13.05
N SER A 22 9.09 0.74 -13.99
CA SER A 22 9.10 0.17 -15.34
C SER A 22 10.32 0.62 -16.14
N ALA A 23 10.65 1.92 -16.12
CA ALA A 23 11.84 2.47 -16.79
C ALA A 23 13.14 1.84 -16.27
N LYS A 24 13.17 1.48 -14.98
CA LYS A 24 14.30 0.79 -14.34
C LYS A 24 14.28 -0.74 -14.54
N LYS A 25 13.29 -1.29 -15.26
CA LYS A 25 13.03 -2.74 -15.41
C LYS A 25 13.02 -3.47 -14.05
N LYS A 26 12.53 -2.81 -13.01
CA LYS A 26 12.36 -3.40 -11.68
C LYS A 26 10.88 -3.74 -11.48
N ASN A 27 10.63 -4.74 -10.65
CA ASN A 27 9.31 -5.09 -10.14
C ASN A 27 9.37 -5.04 -8.62
N LEU A 28 8.21 -4.89 -7.97
CA LEU A 28 8.09 -5.06 -6.53
C LEU A 28 7.61 -6.47 -6.23
N ASN A 29 8.24 -7.12 -5.27
CA ASN A 29 7.62 -8.25 -4.61
C ASN A 29 6.57 -7.75 -3.60
N ALA A 30 5.76 -8.68 -3.08
CA ALA A 30 4.67 -8.35 -2.16
C ALA A 30 5.17 -7.58 -0.91
N TRP A 31 6.33 -7.94 -0.37
CA TRP A 31 6.91 -7.28 0.81
C TRP A 31 7.36 -5.85 0.51
N GLU A 32 8.03 -5.64 -0.62
CA GLU A 32 8.46 -4.29 -1.03
C GLU A 32 7.26 -3.37 -1.29
N LEU A 33 6.15 -3.91 -1.80
CA LEU A 33 4.91 -3.15 -1.98
C LEU A 33 4.26 -2.78 -0.65
N VAL A 34 4.19 -3.72 0.30
CA VAL A 34 3.64 -3.47 1.64
C VAL A 34 4.47 -2.43 2.38
N GLU A 35 5.80 -2.54 2.34
CA GLU A 35 6.70 -1.57 2.97
C GLU A 35 6.50 -0.18 2.36
N LEU A 36 6.45 -0.09 1.03
CA LEU A 36 6.22 1.16 0.30
C LEU A 36 4.89 1.84 0.69
N ILE A 37 3.82 1.06 0.85
CA ILE A 37 2.52 1.56 1.32
C ILE A 37 2.62 2.00 2.79
N GLY A 38 3.32 1.24 3.63
CA GLY A 38 3.54 1.55 5.05
C GLY A 38 4.35 2.83 5.30
N MET A 39 5.22 3.22 4.37
CA MET A 39 5.91 4.53 4.41
C MET A 39 4.97 5.72 4.25
N GLY A 40 3.71 5.48 3.87
CA GLY A 40 2.66 6.50 3.79
C GLY A 40 2.84 7.49 2.63
N HIS A 41 3.73 7.20 1.67
CA HIS A 41 4.04 8.09 0.55
C HIS A 41 2.84 8.41 -0.35
N PHE A 42 1.86 7.51 -0.41
CA PHE A 42 0.67 7.64 -1.26
C PHE A 42 -0.63 7.87 -0.46
N THR A 43 -0.60 7.78 0.86
CA THR A 43 -1.80 7.70 1.71
C THR A 43 -2.01 8.99 2.50
N LYS A 44 -2.00 10.14 1.82
CA LYS A 44 -2.11 11.45 2.47
C LYS A 44 -3.45 11.56 3.19
N GLY A 45 -3.39 11.92 4.48
CA GLY A 45 -4.58 12.11 5.30
C GLY A 45 -5.26 10.82 5.77
N ILE A 46 -4.77 9.64 5.37
CA ILE A 46 -5.25 8.35 5.92
C ILE A 46 -4.73 8.25 7.37
N ASN A 47 -5.63 7.90 8.30
CA ASN A 47 -5.24 7.61 9.69
C ASN A 47 -4.18 6.49 9.70
N PRO A 48 -3.00 6.71 10.31
CA PRO A 48 -1.96 5.70 10.42
C PRO A 48 -2.47 4.36 10.98
N GLN A 49 -3.44 4.37 11.90
CA GLN A 49 -4.02 3.13 12.44
C GLN A 49 -4.82 2.37 11.38
N THR A 50 -5.56 3.07 10.52
CA THR A 50 -6.30 2.46 9.40
C THR A 50 -5.33 1.87 8.38
N LEU A 51 -4.21 2.55 8.11
CA LEU A 51 -3.15 2.04 7.24
C LEU A 51 -2.49 0.79 7.84
N SER A 52 -2.13 0.83 9.13
CA SER A 52 -1.58 -0.33 9.85
C SER A 52 -2.55 -1.51 9.88
N MET A 53 -3.85 -1.26 10.03
CA MET A 53 -4.88 -2.30 10.01
C MET A 53 -4.93 -2.99 8.65
N GLY A 54 -5.03 -2.23 7.55
CA GLY A 54 -5.03 -2.80 6.20
C GLY A 54 -3.75 -3.56 5.85
N ILE A 55 -2.58 -3.07 6.28
CA ILE A 55 -1.31 -3.79 6.12
C ILE A 55 -1.33 -5.11 6.91
N SER A 56 -1.86 -5.10 8.13
CA SER A 56 -1.97 -6.29 8.98
C SER A 56 -2.91 -7.33 8.38
N GLU A 57 -4.02 -6.89 7.77
CA GLU A 57 -4.97 -7.77 7.07
C GLU A 57 -4.30 -8.47 5.87
N VAL A 58 -3.60 -7.71 5.02
CA VAL A 58 -2.86 -8.29 3.88
C VAL A 58 -1.78 -9.27 4.36
N TYR A 59 -1.08 -8.96 5.45
CA TYR A 59 -0.10 -9.87 6.05
C TYR A 59 -0.76 -11.18 6.49
N GLN A 60 -1.89 -11.10 7.20
CA GLN A 60 -2.62 -12.28 7.65
C GLN A 60 -3.12 -13.12 6.47
N GLU A 61 -3.66 -12.50 5.42
CA GLU A 61 -4.11 -13.21 4.22
C GLU A 61 -2.95 -13.94 3.53
N LEU A 62 -1.83 -13.26 3.27
CA LEU A 62 -0.65 -13.86 2.67
C LEU A 62 -0.08 -15.01 3.50
N VAL A 63 0.02 -14.84 4.82
CA VAL A 63 0.52 -15.90 5.72
C VAL A 63 -0.44 -17.09 5.76
N MET A 64 -1.74 -16.84 5.86
CA MET A 64 -2.74 -17.90 5.89
C MET A 64 -2.79 -18.69 4.58
N ASP A 65 -2.64 -18.02 3.43
CA ASP A 65 -2.61 -18.68 2.12
C ASP A 65 -1.30 -19.45 1.86
N VAL A 66 -0.20 -19.09 2.51
CA VAL A 66 1.04 -19.86 2.51
C VAL A 66 0.94 -21.08 3.44
N ILE A 67 0.33 -20.96 4.62
CA ILE A 67 0.18 -22.06 5.59
C ILE A 67 -0.83 -23.13 5.12
N LYS A 68 -1.82 -22.74 4.31
CA LYS A 68 -2.83 -23.65 3.75
C LYS A 68 -2.34 -24.49 2.55
N GLN A 69 -1.17 -24.18 1.99
CA GLN A 69 -0.54 -24.97 0.92
C GLN A 69 0.26 -26.13 1.51
#